data_AF-A0AA41R2T1-F1
#
_entry.id   AF-A0AA41R2T1-F1
#
_cell.length_a   1.000
_cell.length_b   1.000
_cell.length_c   1.000
_cell.angle_alpha   90.00
_cell.angle_beta   90.00
_cell.angle_gamma   90.00
#
_symmetry.space_group_name_H-M   'P 1'
#
loop_
_entity.id
_entity.type
_entity.pdbx_description
1 polymer ?
#
loop_
_entity_poly.entity_id
_entity_poly.type
_entity_poly.pdbx_seq_one_letter_code
_entity_poly.pdbx_strand_id
1 'polypeptide(L)'
;MFMNLFEAPEAEAARLAQSPVSSINHTLSTLPVNIDSYLQDLIIQMPRMHPDDTYTVIVVPFEPVKLSAEEIADRDELPRKRHTGWWTCLVVASDHPSYPVGGHRLSVPAAQLVRGTQRTLALTV
;
A
#
# COMPACT_ATOMS: atom_id res chain seq x y z
N MET A 1 16.40 -10.90 24.96
CA MET A 1 15.49 -9.77 24.69
C MET A 1 15.42 -9.62 23.18
N PHE A 2 14.33 -10.06 22.54
CA PHE A 2 14.17 -9.89 21.10
C PHE A 2 13.85 -8.42 20.83
N MET A 3 14.79 -7.68 20.25
CA MET A 3 14.50 -6.35 19.71
C MET A 3 13.60 -6.54 18.50
N ASN A 4 12.33 -6.17 18.63
CA ASN A 4 11.43 -6.11 17.48
C ASN A 4 11.92 -4.98 16.56
N LEU A 5 12.54 -5.37 15.44
CA LEU A 5 13.06 -4.45 14.42
C LEU A 5 11.95 -3.60 13.79
N PHE A 6 10.71 -4.10 13.80
CA PHE A 6 9.52 -3.45 13.24
C PHE A 6 8.41 -3.33 14.27
N GLU A 7 7.54 -2.33 14.10
CA GLU A 7 6.32 -2.20 14.90
C GLU A 7 5.41 -3.43 14.75
N ALA A 8 4.69 -3.75 15.83
CA ALA A 8 3.67 -4.80 15.84
C ALA A 8 2.45 -4.34 15.00
N PRO A 9 1.69 -5.28 14.39
CA PRO A 9 0.50 -4.94 13.59
C PRO A 9 -0.48 -4.01 14.34
N GLU A 10 -0.71 -4.27 15.63
CA GLU A 10 -1.62 -3.50 16.46
C GLU A 10 -1.10 -2.08 16.72
N ALA A 11 0.23 -1.92 16.84
CA ALA A 11 0.88 -0.63 17.00
C ALA A 11 0.80 0.20 15.71
N GLU A 12 0.98 -0.42 14.54
CA GLU A 12 0.77 0.24 13.24
C GLU A 12 -0.67 0.75 13.11
N ALA A 13 -1.66 -0.11 13.40
CA ALA A 13 -3.07 0.25 13.33
C ALA A 13 -3.39 1.42 14.28
N ALA A 14 -2.90 1.37 15.53
CA ALA A 14 -3.09 2.44 16.50
C ALA A 14 -2.46 3.77 16.05
N ARG A 15 -1.24 3.73 15.50
CA ARG A 15 -0.56 4.92 14.95
C ARG A 15 -1.34 5.52 13.77
N LEU A 16 -1.83 4.68 12.86
CA LEU A 16 -2.62 5.13 11.71
C LEU A 16 -3.96 5.73 12.16
N ALA A 17 -4.61 5.15 13.18
CA ALA A 17 -5.89 5.60 13.73
C ALA A 17 -5.84 6.99 14.38
N GLN A 18 -4.66 7.45 14.82
CA GLN A 18 -4.46 8.81 15.33
C GLN A 18 -4.62 9.90 14.26
N SER A 19 -4.60 9.51 12.97
CA SER A 19 -4.86 10.45 11.88
C SER A 19 -6.35 10.84 11.85
N PRO A 20 -6.69 12.03 11.30
CA PRO A 20 -8.09 12.47 11.20
C PRO A 20 -8.98 11.44 10.49
N VAL A 21 -10.25 11.32 10.91
CA VAL A 21 -11.19 10.30 10.39
C VAL A 21 -11.33 10.33 8.87
N SER A 22 -11.22 11.51 8.26
CA SER A 22 -11.31 11.71 6.80
C SER A 22 -10.00 11.45 6.04
N SER A 23 -8.94 11.05 6.72
CA SER A 23 -7.62 10.82 6.11
C SER A 23 -7.48 9.38 5.61
N ILE A 24 -6.69 9.20 4.56
CA ILE A 24 -6.29 7.89 4.02
C ILE A 24 -5.73 6.99 5.14
N ASN A 25 -4.87 7.55 6.00
CA ASN A 25 -4.25 6.79 7.09
C ASN A 25 -5.29 6.23 8.07
N HIS A 26 -6.30 7.02 8.42
CA HIS A 26 -7.36 6.54 9.30
C HIS A 26 -8.14 5.40 8.65
N THR A 27 -8.49 5.52 7.37
CA THR A 27 -9.10 4.41 6.61
C THR A 27 -8.21 3.16 6.64
N LEU A 28 -6.91 3.30 6.35
CA LEU A 28 -5.97 2.16 6.36
C LEU A 28 -5.89 1.48 7.73
N SER A 29 -6.07 2.21 8.84
CA SER A 29 -6.08 1.62 10.18
C SER A 29 -7.20 0.60 10.39
N THR A 30 -8.29 0.71 9.63
CA THR A 30 -9.47 -0.16 9.73
C THR A 30 -9.41 -1.39 8.83
N LEU A 31 -8.46 -1.40 7.88
CA LEU A 31 -8.33 -2.45 6.87
C LEU A 31 -7.28 -3.49 7.30
N PRO A 32 -7.56 -4.79 7.10
CA PRO A 32 -6.61 -5.85 7.41
C PRO A 32 -5.43 -5.85 6.43
N VAL A 33 -4.25 -6.19 6.93
CA VAL A 33 -3.10 -6.55 6.09
C VAL A 33 -3.37 -7.92 5.48
N ASN A 34 -3.37 -8.01 4.15
CA ASN A 34 -3.69 -9.22 3.39
C ASN A 34 -2.47 -9.80 2.67
N ILE A 35 -1.41 -9.01 2.48
CA ILE A 35 -0.22 -9.40 1.73
C ILE A 35 1.01 -9.21 2.62
N ASP A 36 1.58 -10.34 3.05
CA ASP A 36 2.81 -10.37 3.87
C ASP A 36 4.08 -10.66 3.06
N SER A 37 3.94 -10.86 1.74
CA SER A 37 5.05 -11.12 0.82
C SER A 37 5.66 -9.83 0.28
N TYR A 38 6.82 -9.96 -0.38
CA TYR A 38 7.45 -8.83 -1.07
C TYR A 38 6.58 -8.38 -2.26
N LEU A 39 6.29 -7.08 -2.32
CA LEU A 39 5.24 -6.51 -3.18
C LEU A 39 5.59 -6.46 -4.67
N GLN A 40 6.87 -6.52 -5.02
CA GLN A 40 7.34 -6.32 -6.39
C GLN A 40 6.74 -7.38 -7.32
N ASP A 41 6.26 -6.92 -8.48
CA ASP A 41 5.68 -7.72 -9.57
C ASP A 41 4.39 -8.48 -9.20
N LEU A 42 3.82 -8.24 -8.02
CA LEU A 42 2.51 -8.80 -7.65
C LEU A 42 1.39 -8.04 -8.36
N ILE A 43 0.37 -8.78 -8.82
CA ILE A 43 -0.86 -8.19 -9.33
C ILE A 43 -1.78 -7.94 -8.14
N ILE A 44 -1.98 -6.67 -7.80
CA ILE A 44 -2.70 -6.25 -6.61
C ILE A 44 -3.93 -5.45 -7.02
N GLN A 45 -5.10 -5.95 -6.65
CA GLN A 45 -6.30 -5.12 -6.64
C GLN A 45 -6.23 -4.18 -5.44
N MET A 46 -6.33 -2.87 -5.69
CA MET A 46 -6.29 -1.85 -4.66
C MET A 46 -7.42 -2.04 -3.64
N PRO A 47 -7.18 -1.76 -2.34
CA PRO A 47 -8.25 -1.78 -1.36
C PRO A 47 -9.27 -0.69 -1.66
N ARG A 48 -10.54 -0.95 -1.33
CA ARG A 48 -11.57 0.10 -1.33
C ARG A 48 -11.34 1.01 -0.15
N MET A 49 -11.21 2.31 -0.41
CA MET A 49 -10.88 3.30 0.61
C MET A 49 -12.13 4.02 1.12
N HIS A 50 -13.19 4.04 0.32
CA HIS A 50 -14.50 4.52 0.71
C HIS A 50 -15.58 3.45 0.44
N PRO A 51 -16.65 3.37 1.25
CA PRO A 51 -17.80 2.50 0.95
C PRO A 51 -18.42 2.76 -0.43
N ASP A 52 -18.35 4.01 -0.89
CA ASP A 52 -18.86 4.44 -2.18
C ASP A 52 -17.88 4.19 -3.35
N ASP A 53 -16.68 3.66 -3.08
CA ASP A 53 -15.72 3.29 -4.12
C ASP A 53 -16.24 2.05 -4.87
N THR A 54 -16.93 2.31 -5.98
CA THR A 54 -17.38 1.24 -6.90
C THR A 54 -16.29 0.81 -7.87
N TYR A 55 -15.28 1.65 -8.07
CA TYR A 55 -14.22 1.42 -9.03
C TYR A 55 -13.21 0.39 -8.54
N THR A 56 -12.75 -0.42 -9.48
CA THR A 56 -11.69 -1.41 -9.32
C THR A 56 -10.44 -0.94 -10.05
N VAL A 57 -9.35 -0.77 -9.30
CA VAL A 57 -8.02 -0.50 -9.87
C VAL A 57 -7.10 -1.67 -9.52
N ILE A 58 -6.49 -2.26 -10.54
CA ILE A 58 -5.51 -3.34 -10.41
C ILE A 58 -4.17 -2.82 -10.87
N VAL A 59 -3.18 -2.94 -9.99
CA VAL A 59 -1.84 -2.42 -10.19
C VAL A 59 -0.77 -3.49 -10.03
N VAL A 60 0.39 -3.25 -10.61
CA VAL A 60 1.61 -4.03 -10.41
C VAL A 60 2.71 -3.11 -9.86
N PRO A 61 3.14 -3.26 -8.60
CA PRO A 61 4.28 -2.53 -8.06
C PRO A 61 5.56 -2.95 -8.77
N PHE A 62 6.24 -2.00 -9.42
CA PHE A 62 7.44 -2.28 -10.23
C PHE A 62 8.74 -1.86 -9.52
N GLU A 63 8.77 -0.66 -8.93
CA GLU A 63 9.95 -0.14 -8.26
C GLU A 63 9.58 0.58 -6.95
N PRO A 64 10.35 0.41 -5.86
CA PRO A 64 10.20 1.26 -4.69
C PRO A 64 10.66 2.69 -5.02
N VAL A 65 9.87 3.68 -4.62
CA VAL A 65 10.25 5.08 -4.74
C VAL A 65 11.37 5.36 -3.75
N LYS A 66 12.50 5.87 -4.27
CA LYS A 66 13.63 6.28 -3.44
C LYS A 66 13.20 7.44 -2.55
N LEU A 67 13.41 7.25 -1.26
CA LEU A 67 13.13 8.24 -0.24
C LEU A 67 14.23 9.30 -0.21
N SER A 68 13.88 10.50 0.19
CA SER A 68 14.87 11.54 0.46
C SER A 68 15.71 11.19 1.69
N ALA A 69 16.88 11.83 1.83
CA ALA A 69 17.74 11.64 3.01
C ALA A 69 17.03 12.04 4.32
N GLU A 70 16.12 13.01 4.27
CA GLU A 70 15.31 13.46 5.42
C GLU A 70 14.28 12.40 5.83
N GLU A 71 13.62 11.76 4.85
CA GLU A 71 12.70 10.64 5.09
C GLU A 71 13.41 9.37 5.58
N ILE A 72 14.71 9.24 5.32
CA ILE A 72 15.55 8.16 5.85
C ILE A 72 15.91 8.44 7.32
N ALA A 73 16.23 9.68 7.68
CA ALA A 73 16.56 10.06 9.05
C ALA A 73 15.38 9.86 10.03
N ASP A 74 14.14 10.10 9.61
CA ASP A 74 12.92 9.83 10.39
C ASP A 74 12.67 8.33 10.65
N ARG A 75 13.45 7.43 10.03
CA ARG A 75 13.31 5.95 10.12
C ARG A 75 14.37 5.28 10.98
N ASP A 76 15.30 6.03 11.54
CA ASP A 76 16.31 5.50 12.46
C ASP A 76 15.77 5.34 13.90
N GLU A 77 14.52 5.72 14.17
CA GLU A 77 13.82 5.38 15.41
C GLU A 77 13.41 3.90 15.44
N LEU A 78 13.73 3.22 16.55
CA LEU A 78 13.28 1.87 16.84
C LEU A 78 12.09 1.90 17.82
N PRO A 79 11.03 1.10 17.60
CA PRO A 79 10.86 0.15 16.49
C PRO A 79 10.49 0.82 15.16
N ARG A 80 11.00 0.30 14.03
CA ARG A 80 10.73 0.89 12.72
C ARG A 80 9.26 0.73 12.33
N LYS A 81 8.67 1.79 11.79
CA LYS A 81 7.31 1.75 11.21
C LYS A 81 7.23 0.62 10.17
N ARG A 82 6.11 -0.12 10.16
CA ARG A 82 5.87 -1.24 9.25
C ARG A 82 5.22 -0.71 7.97
N HIS A 83 5.48 -1.36 6.83
CA HIS A 83 4.97 -0.98 5.51
C HIS A 83 5.20 0.49 5.12
N THR A 84 6.37 1.01 5.49
CA THR A 84 6.79 2.37 5.14
C THR A 84 7.24 2.48 3.68
N GLY A 85 7.05 3.66 3.10
CA GLY A 85 7.53 3.98 1.77
C GLY A 85 6.46 3.86 0.70
N TRP A 86 6.89 4.12 -0.53
CA TRP A 86 6.04 4.25 -1.69
C TRP A 86 6.57 3.36 -2.80
N TRP A 87 5.65 2.94 -3.68
CA TRP A 87 5.95 2.12 -4.84
C TRP A 87 5.41 2.81 -6.09
N THR A 88 6.23 2.85 -7.12
CA THR A 88 5.77 3.12 -8.47
C THR A 88 5.04 1.88 -8.97
N CYS A 89 3.75 2.03 -9.26
CA CYS A 89 2.86 0.98 -9.70
C CYS A 89 2.37 1.24 -11.12
N LEU A 90 2.27 0.18 -11.92
CA LEU A 90 1.68 0.21 -13.25
C LEU A 90 0.22 -0.23 -13.17
N VAL A 91 -0.70 0.54 -13.75
CA VAL A 91 -2.11 0.14 -13.85
C VAL A 91 -2.29 -0.87 -14.97
N VAL A 92 -2.72 -2.09 -14.61
CA VAL A 92 -2.90 -3.21 -15.56
C VAL A 92 -4.37 -3.46 -15.89
N ALA A 93 -5.28 -3.07 -15.00
CA ALA A 93 -6.72 -3.03 -15.26
C ALA A 93 -7.37 -1.95 -14.40
N SER A 94 -8.33 -1.21 -14.94
CA SER A 94 -9.05 -0.17 -14.20
C SER A 94 -10.35 0.18 -14.90
N ASP A 95 -11.41 0.35 -14.14
CA ASP A 95 -12.68 0.96 -14.56
C ASP A 95 -12.80 2.43 -14.11
N HIS A 96 -11.77 2.95 -13.42
CA HIS A 96 -11.77 4.32 -12.89
C HIS A 96 -11.38 5.34 -13.98
N PRO A 97 -12.17 6.42 -14.18
CA PRO A 97 -11.94 7.38 -15.27
C PRO A 97 -10.59 8.10 -15.18
N SER A 98 -10.07 8.31 -13.97
CA SER A 98 -8.77 8.96 -13.73
C SER A 98 -7.55 8.04 -13.83
N TYR A 99 -7.73 6.72 -13.93
CA TYR A 99 -6.64 5.75 -13.93
C TYR A 99 -6.70 4.83 -15.15
N PRO A 100 -6.49 5.34 -16.38
CA PRO A 100 -6.59 4.51 -17.57
C PRO A 100 -5.43 3.51 -17.67
N VAL A 101 -5.74 2.34 -18.21
CA VAL A 101 -4.78 1.24 -18.41
C VAL A 101 -3.73 1.63 -19.45
N GLY A 102 -2.48 1.25 -19.22
CA GLY A 102 -1.43 1.30 -20.25
C GLY A 102 -0.65 2.61 -20.40
N GLY A 103 -0.81 3.59 -19.51
CA GLY A 103 -0.10 4.88 -19.65
C GLY A 103 0.38 5.57 -18.37
N HIS A 104 -0.12 5.20 -17.18
CA HIS A 104 0.15 5.94 -15.96
C HIS A 104 0.87 5.12 -14.90
N ARG A 105 1.94 5.71 -14.37
CA ARG A 105 2.63 5.26 -13.16
C ARG A 105 1.96 5.94 -11.97
N LEU A 106 1.56 5.15 -10.99
CA LEU A 106 1.01 5.64 -9.73
C LEU A 106 2.04 5.51 -8.63
N SER A 107 2.18 6.53 -7.80
CA SER A 107 2.90 6.39 -6.53
C SER A 107 1.90 5.94 -5.48
N VAL A 108 2.09 4.75 -4.92
CA VAL A 108 1.18 4.16 -3.93
C VAL A 108 1.94 3.81 -2.66
N PRO A 109 1.45 4.17 -1.46
CA PRO A 109 2.08 3.77 -0.21
C PRO A 109 2.09 2.25 -0.06
N ALA A 110 3.19 1.69 0.45
CA ALA A 110 3.27 0.26 0.75
C ALA A 110 2.17 -0.18 1.72
N ALA A 111 1.83 0.65 2.72
CA ALA A 111 0.74 0.43 3.65
C ALA A 111 -0.62 0.22 2.94
N GLN A 112 -0.87 0.89 1.81
CA GLN A 112 -2.09 0.70 1.03
C GLN A 112 -2.03 -0.58 0.19
N LEU A 113 -0.88 -0.89 -0.42
CA LEU A 113 -0.70 -2.09 -1.24
C LEU A 113 -0.91 -3.38 -0.44
N VAL A 114 -0.36 -3.47 0.77
CA VAL A 114 -0.47 -4.69 1.59
C VAL A 114 -1.89 -4.97 2.09
N ARG A 115 -2.76 -3.96 2.08
CA ARG A 115 -4.19 -4.07 2.39
C ARG A 115 -5.05 -4.39 1.17
N GLY A 116 -4.46 -4.41 -0.02
CA GLY A 116 -5.12 -4.83 -1.26
C GLY A 116 -5.40 -6.33 -1.29
N THR A 117 -5.92 -6.81 -2.42
CA THR A 117 -6.13 -8.24 -2.68
C THR A 117 -5.20 -8.70 -3.77
N GLN A 118 -4.34 -9.67 -3.49
CA GLN A 118 -3.52 -10.30 -4.53
C GLN A 118 -4.41 -11.04 -5.52
N ARG A 119 -4.20 -10.82 -6.81
CA ARG A 119 -4.89 -11.48 -7.91
C ARG A 119 -3.89 -12.29 -8.74
N THR A 120 -4.43 -13.25 -9.46
CA THR A 120 -3.72 -13.95 -10.52
C THR A 120 -4.50 -13.70 -11.80
N LEU A 121 -3.84 -13.24 -12.85
CA LEU A 121 -4.46 -13.17 -14.17
C LEU A 121 -4.42 -14.58 -14.75
N ALA A 122 -5.59 -15.20 -14.92
CA ALA A 122 -5.70 -16.40 -15.72
C ALA A 122 -5.54 -15.97 -17.19
N LEU A 123 -4.36 -16.22 -17.76
CA LEU A 123 -4.17 -16.15 -19.20
C LEU A 123 -4.99 -17.28 -19.80
N THR A 124 -6.17 -16.95 -20.32
CA THR A 124 -6.92 -17.90 -21.15
C THR A 124 -6.26 -17.81 -22.53
N VAL A 125 -5.43 -18.81 -22.85
CA VAL A 125 -4.77 -18.98 -24.15
C VAL A 125 -5.66 -19.80 -25.06
#